data_AF-A0AA42L5L7-F1
#
_entry.id   AF-A0AA42L5L7-F1
#
_cell.length_a   1.000
_cell.length_b   1.000
_cell.length_c   1.000
_cell.angle_alpha   90.00
_cell.angle_beta   90.00
_cell.angle_gamma   90.00
#
_symmetry.space_group_name_H-M   'P 1'
#
loop_
_entity.id
_entity.type
_entity.pdbx_description
1 polymer ?
#
loop_
_entity_poly.entity_id
_entity_poly.type
_entity_poly.pdbx_seq_one_letter_code
_entity_poly.pdbx_strand_id
1 'polypeptide(L)'
;MIRTVSHGVLLSAMVASVCAASTASASSVSLIKAAEQASLIESRYSAGGGAPVVPVTTRYFASDEVLISWDDQQVLMLCREAVYLQIPAGKAGDVALAAEQRQMIAYQAMMSGLGSLAAVAEAAGDSVVVADDGSETRRAGESSWAYGVERHDVTTQRMADGALRIRARKTETVNKAKPAEPDDMFSTEDDQVARLSELAPVGSWTEVVVHGGPRQAQVDPAMSLKGWISMGDDQAATVGEARKLHKCK
;
A
#
# COMPACT_ATOMS: atom_id res chain seq x y z
N MET A 1 60.65 39.27 45.18
CA MET A 1 60.17 37.90 44.92
C MET A 1 59.36 37.92 43.63
N ILE A 2 59.77 37.13 42.62
CA ILE A 2 58.95 36.35 41.66
C ILE A 2 57.87 37.11 40.86
N ARG A 3 57.65 37.02 39.54
CA ARG A 3 58.28 36.49 38.30
C ARG A 3 57.46 37.11 37.13
N THR A 4 58.10 37.33 35.99
CA THR A 4 57.49 37.56 34.66
C THR A 4 56.50 36.46 34.25
N VAL A 5 55.42 36.80 33.53
CA VAL A 5 54.91 36.06 32.35
C VAL A 5 54.14 37.01 31.42
N SER A 6 54.64 37.18 30.21
CA SER A 6 53.94 37.67 29.01
C SER A 6 53.20 36.50 28.37
N HIS A 7 51.95 36.64 27.90
CA HIS A 7 51.38 35.77 26.86
C HIS A 7 50.24 36.45 26.10
N GLY A 8 50.26 36.25 24.79
CA GLY A 8 49.53 37.00 23.78
C GLY A 8 48.01 36.83 23.80
N VAL A 9 47.35 37.88 23.34
CA VAL A 9 45.92 37.88 23.00
C VAL A 9 45.77 37.13 21.68
N LEU A 10 45.29 35.89 21.72
CA LEU A 10 44.85 35.14 20.55
C LEU A 10 43.41 35.53 20.21
N LEU A 11 43.22 36.18 19.06
CA LEU A 11 41.92 36.34 18.42
C LEU A 11 41.49 34.97 17.87
N SER A 12 40.50 34.33 18.50
CA SER A 12 39.77 33.21 17.89
C SER A 12 38.65 33.76 17.02
N ALA A 13 38.87 33.80 15.70
CA ALA A 13 37.82 34.02 14.73
C ALA A 13 36.96 32.75 14.62
N MET A 14 35.78 32.75 15.24
CA MET A 14 34.75 31.75 14.96
C MET A 14 34.16 32.06 13.58
N VAL A 15 34.58 31.32 12.56
CA VAL A 15 33.85 31.24 11.29
C VAL A 15 32.61 30.39 11.56
N ALA A 16 31.48 31.05 11.80
CA ALA A 16 30.18 30.40 11.76
C ALA A 16 29.95 29.94 10.31
N SER A 17 30.27 28.69 10.03
CA SER A 17 29.88 28.05 8.77
C SER A 17 28.36 27.89 8.82
N VAL A 18 27.65 28.86 8.25
CA VAL A 18 26.22 28.73 7.97
C VAL A 18 26.12 27.68 6.88
N CYS A 19 25.95 26.41 7.28
CA CYS A 19 25.42 25.41 6.37
C CYS A 19 24.03 25.91 5.96
N ALA A 20 23.95 26.55 4.79
CA ALA A 20 22.68 26.74 4.13
C ALA A 20 22.15 25.33 3.83
N ALA A 21 21.27 24.83 4.69
CA ALA A 21 20.48 23.65 4.37
C ALA A 21 19.62 24.03 3.16
N SER A 22 20.09 23.69 1.96
CA SER A 22 19.28 23.78 0.76
C SER A 22 18.13 22.79 0.96
N THR A 23 16.96 23.29 1.34
CA THR A 23 15.73 22.53 1.29
C THR A 23 15.52 22.13 -0.17
N ALA A 24 15.62 20.83 -0.44
CA ALA A 24 15.35 20.31 -1.78
C ALA A 24 13.97 20.78 -2.23
N SER A 25 13.86 21.13 -3.51
CA SER A 25 12.56 21.38 -4.13
C SER A 25 11.69 20.14 -3.94
N ALA A 26 10.39 20.34 -3.75
CA ALA A 26 9.44 19.27 -3.56
C ALA A 26 8.21 19.49 -4.44
N SER A 27 7.69 18.39 -4.97
CA SER A 27 6.51 18.35 -5.83
C SER A 27 5.35 17.68 -5.12
N SER A 28 4.13 18.12 -5.44
CA SER A 28 2.90 17.47 -5.00
C SER A 28 2.45 16.44 -6.04
N VAL A 29 2.16 15.22 -5.60
CA VAL A 29 1.75 14.10 -6.43
C VAL A 29 0.39 13.59 -5.98
N SER A 30 -0.59 13.54 -6.88
CA SER A 30 -1.89 12.92 -6.61
C SER A 30 -1.78 11.40 -6.63
N LEU A 31 -2.20 10.75 -5.54
CA LEU A 31 -2.16 9.30 -5.41
C LEU A 31 -3.11 8.60 -6.38
N ILE A 32 -4.31 9.15 -6.58
CA ILE A 32 -5.30 8.63 -7.54
C ILE A 32 -4.74 8.66 -8.95
N LYS A 33 -4.20 9.81 -9.39
CA LYS A 33 -3.60 9.91 -10.74
C LYS A 33 -2.40 8.98 -10.92
N ALA A 34 -1.56 8.85 -9.88
CA ALA A 34 -0.43 7.92 -9.92
C ALA A 34 -0.91 6.47 -10.09
N ALA A 35 -1.96 6.07 -9.37
CA ALA A 35 -2.54 4.73 -9.47
C ALA A 35 -3.23 4.47 -10.81
N GLU A 36 -3.97 5.46 -11.35
CA GLU A 36 -4.60 5.38 -12.68
C GLU A 36 -3.58 5.17 -13.80
N GLN A 37 -2.38 5.74 -13.65
CA GLN A 37 -1.27 5.63 -14.61
C GLN A 37 -0.30 4.49 -14.30
N ALA A 38 -0.56 3.70 -13.25
CA ALA A 38 0.34 2.67 -12.82
C ALA A 38 0.44 1.54 -13.85
N SER A 39 1.64 1.02 -14.03
CA SER A 39 1.92 -0.26 -14.68
C SER A 39 2.02 -1.40 -13.66
N LEU A 40 2.43 -1.07 -12.43
CA LEU A 40 2.51 -1.98 -11.30
C LEU A 40 2.26 -1.22 -10.01
N ILE A 41 1.47 -1.80 -9.11
CA ILE A 41 1.37 -1.38 -7.71
C ILE A 41 1.86 -2.53 -6.85
N GLU A 42 2.78 -2.26 -5.94
CA GLU A 42 3.19 -3.19 -4.90
C GLU A 42 2.62 -2.69 -3.57
N SER A 43 1.99 -3.57 -2.80
CA SER A 43 1.52 -3.25 -1.46
C SER A 43 2.05 -4.23 -0.43
N ARG A 44 2.24 -3.71 0.79
CA ARG A 44 2.70 -4.47 1.95
C ARG A 44 1.95 -3.99 3.17
N TYR A 45 1.52 -4.93 3.98
CA TYR A 45 0.90 -4.64 5.27
C TYR A 45 1.60 -5.42 6.38
N SER A 46 1.74 -4.78 7.53
CA SER A 46 2.18 -5.42 8.76
C SER A 46 1.27 -4.99 9.91
N ALA A 47 0.80 -5.96 10.68
CA ALA A 47 0.14 -5.70 11.95
C ALA A 47 1.13 -5.26 13.07
N GLY A 48 2.42 -5.08 12.77
CA GLY A 48 3.44 -4.79 13.78
C GLY A 48 3.93 -6.04 14.53
N GLY A 49 4.73 -5.85 15.58
CA GLY A 49 5.15 -6.95 16.48
C GLY A 49 5.95 -8.10 15.85
N GLY A 50 6.53 -7.92 14.66
CA GLY A 50 7.21 -8.99 13.92
C GLY A 50 6.29 -9.88 13.07
N ALA A 51 5.03 -9.48 12.89
CA ALA A 51 4.09 -10.18 12.01
C ALA A 51 4.65 -10.30 10.57
N PRO A 52 4.45 -11.46 9.91
CA PRO A 52 4.90 -11.67 8.54
C PRO A 52 4.27 -10.64 7.61
N VAL A 53 5.05 -10.17 6.66
CA VAL A 53 4.62 -9.21 5.63
C VAL A 53 4.56 -9.96 4.31
N VAL A 54 3.34 -10.15 3.81
CA VAL A 54 3.12 -10.72 2.48
C VAL A 54 3.04 -9.57 1.49
N PRO A 55 3.97 -9.47 0.52
CA PRO A 55 3.85 -8.50 -0.55
C PRO A 55 2.74 -8.93 -1.50
N VAL A 56 1.92 -7.97 -1.91
CA VAL A 56 0.97 -8.13 -3.00
C VAL A 56 1.42 -7.25 -4.16
N THR A 57 1.34 -7.78 -5.38
CA THR A 57 1.60 -7.04 -6.59
C THR A 57 0.35 -7.02 -7.46
N THR A 58 0.03 -5.86 -8.02
CA THR A 58 -1.06 -5.67 -8.98
C THR A 58 -0.46 -5.07 -10.24
N ARG A 59 -0.33 -5.88 -11.29
CA ARG A 59 0.18 -5.46 -12.59
C ARG A 59 -0.97 -5.13 -13.53
N TYR A 60 -0.90 -3.97 -14.16
CA TYR A 60 -1.89 -3.49 -15.12
C TYR A 60 -1.33 -3.57 -16.53
N PHE A 61 -2.11 -4.13 -17.44
CA PHE A 61 -1.77 -4.24 -18.87
C PHE A 61 -2.55 -3.19 -19.68
N ALA A 62 -2.06 -2.87 -20.88
CA ALA A 62 -2.71 -1.91 -21.77
C ALA A 62 -4.03 -2.45 -22.35
N SER A 63 -4.20 -3.77 -22.37
CA SER A 63 -5.43 -4.48 -22.76
C SER A 63 -6.48 -4.58 -21.64
N ASP A 64 -6.39 -3.74 -20.61
CA ASP A 64 -7.24 -3.73 -19.41
C ASP A 64 -7.21 -5.05 -18.60
N GLU A 65 -6.18 -5.86 -18.80
CA GLU A 65 -5.95 -7.06 -17.99
C GLU A 65 -5.23 -6.69 -16.70
N VAL A 66 -5.46 -7.49 -15.67
CA VAL A 66 -4.83 -7.31 -14.37
C VAL A 66 -4.33 -8.64 -13.85
N LEU A 67 -3.06 -8.69 -13.46
CA LEU A 67 -2.47 -9.83 -12.76
C LEU A 67 -2.17 -9.41 -11.33
N ILE A 68 -2.80 -10.07 -10.37
CA ILE A 68 -2.60 -9.87 -8.94
C ILE A 68 -1.84 -11.07 -8.41
N SER A 69 -0.77 -10.86 -7.65
CA SER A 69 0.03 -11.96 -7.09
C SER A 69 0.40 -11.68 -5.64
N TRP A 70 0.26 -12.69 -4.79
CA TRP A 70 0.66 -12.67 -3.38
C TRP A 70 1.16 -14.06 -2.99
N ASP A 71 2.25 -14.14 -2.24
CA ASP A 71 2.97 -15.39 -1.99
C ASP A 71 3.22 -16.20 -3.29
N ASP A 72 2.59 -17.36 -3.41
CA ASP A 72 2.58 -18.30 -4.54
C ASP A 72 1.19 -18.40 -5.21
N GLN A 73 0.31 -17.45 -4.91
CA GLN A 73 -1.06 -17.36 -5.42
C GLN A 73 -1.18 -16.20 -6.41
N GLN A 74 -2.05 -16.39 -7.41
CA GLN A 74 -2.31 -15.37 -8.42
C GLN A 74 -3.80 -15.32 -8.79
N VAL A 75 -4.27 -14.11 -9.12
CA VAL A 75 -5.52 -13.88 -9.83
C VAL A 75 -5.19 -13.19 -11.14
N LEU A 76 -5.61 -13.80 -12.24
CA LEU A 76 -5.56 -13.21 -13.57
C LEU A 76 -6.97 -12.80 -13.96
N MET A 77 -7.18 -11.50 -14.13
CA MET A 77 -8.40 -10.94 -14.68
C MET A 77 -8.12 -10.54 -16.12
N LEU A 78 -8.75 -11.28 -17.05
CA LEU A 78 -8.79 -10.89 -18.45
C LEU A 78 -9.95 -9.93 -18.68
N CYS A 79 -10.09 -9.46 -19.92
CA CYS A 79 -11.22 -8.62 -20.29
C CYS A 79 -12.58 -9.28 -19.93
N ARG A 80 -13.62 -8.45 -19.75
CA ARG A 80 -15.00 -8.92 -19.50
C ARG A 80 -15.13 -9.91 -18.32
N GLU A 81 -14.37 -9.66 -17.26
CA GLU A 81 -14.46 -10.40 -15.98
C GLU A 81 -14.15 -11.89 -16.10
N ALA A 82 -13.39 -12.29 -17.13
CA ALA A 82 -12.86 -13.64 -17.21
C ALA A 82 -11.70 -13.80 -16.21
N VAL A 83 -12.02 -14.39 -15.06
CA VAL A 83 -11.11 -14.49 -13.92
C VAL A 83 -10.61 -15.92 -13.76
N TYR A 84 -9.30 -16.04 -13.58
CA TYR A 84 -8.59 -17.30 -13.33
C TYR A 84 -7.79 -17.21 -12.05
N LEU A 85 -7.86 -18.25 -11.23
CA LEU A 85 -7.14 -18.35 -9.96
C LEU A 85 -6.02 -19.38 -10.08
N GLN A 86 -4.80 -19.01 -9.74
CA GLN A 86 -3.72 -19.95 -9.50
C GLN A 86 -3.54 -20.10 -7.99
N ILE A 87 -4.04 -21.21 -7.45
CA ILE A 87 -3.89 -21.55 -6.03
C ILE A 87 -3.14 -22.87 -5.93
N PRO A 88 -2.00 -22.94 -5.22
CA PRO A 88 -1.28 -24.19 -5.02
C PRO A 88 -2.18 -25.25 -4.37
N ALA A 89 -2.06 -26.50 -4.82
CA ALA A 89 -2.92 -27.61 -4.38
C ALA A 89 -2.97 -27.77 -2.85
N GLY A 90 -1.85 -27.60 -2.16
CA GLY A 90 -1.78 -27.69 -0.69
C GLY A 90 -2.47 -26.55 0.08
N LYS A 91 -2.84 -25.45 -0.61
CA LYS A 91 -3.53 -24.30 -0.01
C LYS A 91 -5.04 -24.27 -0.31
N ALA A 92 -5.48 -25.00 -1.33
CA ALA A 92 -6.90 -25.12 -1.70
C ALA A 92 -7.68 -26.14 -0.87
N GLY A 93 -6.98 -26.96 -0.06
CA GLY A 93 -7.54 -28.15 0.58
C GLY A 93 -7.66 -29.33 -0.39
N ASP A 94 -7.86 -30.54 0.14
CA ASP A 94 -7.99 -31.77 -0.68
C ASP A 94 -9.29 -31.82 -1.52
N VAL A 95 -10.17 -30.82 -1.34
CA VAL A 95 -11.45 -30.68 -2.04
C VAL A 95 -11.36 -29.49 -3.00
N ALA A 96 -11.87 -29.65 -4.22
CA ALA A 96 -11.95 -28.55 -5.17
C ALA A 96 -12.66 -27.34 -4.55
N LEU A 97 -12.07 -26.15 -4.65
CA LEU A 97 -12.61 -24.91 -4.09
C LEU A 97 -14.06 -24.70 -4.56
N ALA A 98 -14.97 -24.46 -3.62
CA ALA A 98 -16.36 -24.10 -3.92
C ALA A 98 -16.43 -22.74 -4.64
N ALA A 99 -17.48 -22.51 -5.43
CA ALA A 99 -17.64 -21.26 -6.18
C ALA A 99 -17.54 -20.01 -5.29
N GLU A 100 -18.18 -20.04 -4.12
CA GLU A 100 -18.17 -18.96 -3.13
C GLU A 100 -16.75 -18.66 -2.62
N GLN A 101 -15.95 -19.70 -2.36
CA GLN A 101 -14.56 -19.53 -1.92
C GLN A 101 -13.71 -18.90 -3.02
N ARG A 102 -13.91 -19.31 -4.28
CA ARG A 102 -13.20 -18.72 -5.41
C ARG A 102 -13.56 -17.23 -5.57
N GLN A 103 -14.83 -16.88 -5.41
CA GLN A 103 -15.30 -15.49 -5.47
C GLN A 103 -14.68 -14.65 -4.36
N MET A 104 -14.65 -15.16 -3.13
CA MET A 104 -14.03 -14.49 -2.00
C MET A 104 -12.54 -14.24 -2.23
N ILE A 105 -11.78 -15.23 -2.73
CA ILE A 105 -10.35 -15.08 -3.03
C ILE A 105 -10.14 -14.02 -4.12
N ALA A 106 -10.90 -14.08 -5.21
CA ALA A 106 -10.82 -13.09 -6.28
C ALA A 106 -11.10 -11.68 -5.79
N TYR A 107 -12.16 -11.53 -4.98
CA TYR A 107 -12.54 -10.25 -4.38
C TYR A 107 -11.46 -9.71 -3.44
N GLN A 108 -10.92 -10.54 -2.54
CA GLN A 108 -9.85 -10.15 -1.63
C GLN A 108 -8.59 -9.72 -2.39
N ALA A 109 -8.22 -10.46 -3.43
CA ALA A 109 -7.09 -10.09 -4.28
C ALA A 109 -7.33 -8.73 -4.94
N MET A 110 -8.49 -8.51 -5.55
CA MET A 110 -8.85 -7.23 -6.18
C MET A 110 -8.81 -6.06 -5.19
N MET A 111 -9.33 -6.28 -3.98
CA MET A 111 -9.36 -5.26 -2.94
C MET A 111 -8.00 -5.01 -2.28
N SER A 112 -7.04 -5.94 -2.37
CA SER A 112 -5.76 -5.81 -1.67
C SER A 112 -4.92 -4.60 -2.12
N GLY A 113 -4.80 -4.38 -3.43
CA GLY A 113 -4.03 -3.26 -3.99
C GLY A 113 -4.73 -1.91 -3.76
N LEU A 114 -6.01 -1.83 -4.09
CA LEU A 114 -6.82 -0.62 -3.92
C LEU A 114 -7.04 -0.27 -2.44
N GLY A 115 -7.29 -1.26 -1.60
CA GLY A 115 -7.45 -1.09 -0.16
C GLY A 115 -6.16 -0.62 0.52
N SER A 116 -5.00 -1.12 0.08
CA SER A 116 -3.71 -0.62 0.58
C SER A 116 -3.45 0.82 0.15
N LEU A 117 -3.80 1.18 -1.09
CA LEU A 117 -3.70 2.55 -1.57
C LEU A 117 -4.65 3.49 -0.80
N ALA A 118 -5.89 3.07 -0.56
CA ALA A 118 -6.85 3.81 0.24
C ALA A 118 -6.34 4.03 1.68
N ALA A 119 -5.82 2.98 2.32
CA ALA A 119 -5.27 3.07 3.67
C ALA A 119 -4.12 4.08 3.77
N VAL A 120 -3.19 4.11 2.80
CA VAL A 120 -2.14 5.14 2.80
C VAL A 120 -2.68 6.52 2.46
N ALA A 121 -3.68 6.64 1.58
CA ALA A 121 -4.30 7.91 1.23
C ALA A 121 -5.11 8.52 2.39
N GLU A 122 -5.80 7.71 3.19
CA GLU A 122 -6.51 8.17 4.39
C GLU A 122 -5.55 8.81 5.40
N ALA A 123 -4.37 8.25 5.59
CA ALA A 123 -3.35 8.81 6.48
C ALA A 123 -2.54 9.96 5.84
N ALA A 124 -2.22 9.84 4.54
CA ALA A 124 -1.31 10.72 3.81
C ALA A 124 -2.02 11.79 2.95
N GLY A 125 -3.35 11.85 2.98
CA GLY A 125 -4.14 12.66 2.05
C GLY A 125 -4.03 12.21 0.58
N ASP A 126 -4.93 12.73 -0.26
CA ASP A 126 -4.99 12.37 -1.69
C ASP A 126 -3.79 12.87 -2.51
N SER A 127 -3.06 13.84 -1.99
CA SER A 127 -1.85 14.37 -2.60
C SER A 127 -0.70 14.40 -1.61
N VAL A 128 0.42 13.82 -2.01
CA VAL A 128 1.62 13.70 -1.19
C VAL A 128 2.72 14.62 -1.69
N VAL A 129 3.49 15.16 -0.76
CA VAL A 129 4.71 15.92 -1.08
C VAL A 129 5.86 14.93 -1.20
N VAL A 130 6.70 15.12 -2.22
CA VAL A 130 7.86 14.27 -2.48
C VAL A 130 9.03 15.17 -2.86
N ALA A 131 10.21 14.93 -2.29
CA ALA A 131 11.40 15.67 -2.68
C ALA A 131 11.83 15.32 -4.12
N ASP A 132 12.18 16.35 -4.89
CA ASP A 132 12.56 16.19 -6.30
C ASP A 132 13.95 15.54 -6.46
N ASP A 133 14.77 15.55 -5.40
CA ASP A 133 16.07 14.88 -5.35
C ASP A 133 15.99 13.39 -4.96
N GLY A 134 14.77 12.87 -4.74
CA GLY A 134 14.53 11.48 -4.35
C GLY A 134 14.80 11.17 -2.88
N SER A 135 15.07 12.18 -2.04
CA SER A 135 15.16 11.99 -0.59
C SER A 135 13.80 11.60 0.01
N GLU A 136 13.82 10.81 1.08
CA GLU A 136 12.61 10.49 1.84
C GLU A 136 12.12 11.73 2.59
N THR A 137 10.85 12.06 2.43
CA THR A 137 10.16 13.07 3.25
C THR A 137 9.30 12.39 4.31
N ARG A 138 9.19 13.01 5.49
CA ARG A 138 8.42 12.51 6.63
C ARG A 138 7.45 13.56 7.13
N ARG A 139 6.22 13.17 7.47
CA ARG A 139 5.21 14.04 8.08
C ARG A 139 4.24 13.28 8.98
N ALA A 140 3.58 13.99 9.88
CA ALA A 140 2.42 13.45 10.60
C ALA A 140 1.21 13.35 9.65
N GLY A 141 0.41 12.30 9.84
CA GLY A 141 -0.88 12.06 9.19
C GLY A 141 -1.95 11.64 10.20
N GLU A 142 -3.22 11.85 9.87
CA GLU A 142 -4.35 11.42 10.68
C GLU A 142 -5.42 10.79 9.78
N SER A 143 -5.98 9.65 10.18
CA SER A 143 -7.20 9.07 9.61
C SER A 143 -8.30 9.07 10.67
N SER A 144 -9.55 9.16 10.24
CA SER A 144 -10.70 9.16 11.17
C SER A 144 -11.20 7.74 11.41
N TRP A 145 -11.67 7.46 12.62
CA TRP A 145 -12.43 6.27 12.95
C TRP A 145 -13.68 6.65 13.75
N ALA A 146 -14.56 5.69 14.04
CA ALA A 146 -15.89 5.92 14.62
C ALA A 146 -15.91 6.91 15.80
N TYR A 147 -14.88 6.88 16.65
CA TYR A 147 -14.82 7.66 17.89
C TYR A 147 -13.60 8.58 18.01
N GLY A 148 -12.86 8.84 16.93
CA GLY A 148 -11.71 9.73 17.01
C GLY A 148 -10.79 9.66 15.81
N VAL A 149 -9.47 9.68 16.07
CA VAL A 149 -8.45 9.65 15.01
C VAL A 149 -7.36 8.63 15.30
N GLU A 150 -6.82 8.04 14.25
CA GLU A 150 -5.56 7.29 14.28
C GLU A 150 -4.45 8.21 13.76
N ARG A 151 -3.35 8.34 14.51
CA ARG A 151 -2.19 9.13 14.09
C ARG A 151 -1.16 8.25 13.43
N HIS A 152 -0.51 8.82 12.42
CA HIS A 152 0.44 8.12 11.57
C HIS A 152 1.73 8.92 11.39
N ASP A 153 2.85 8.22 11.35
CA ASP A 153 4.09 8.68 10.72
C ASP A 153 4.03 8.28 9.24
N VAL A 154 3.98 9.27 8.35
CA VAL A 154 3.87 9.07 6.91
C VAL A 154 5.22 9.41 6.27
N THR A 155 5.80 8.45 5.53
CA THR A 155 6.96 8.70 4.69
C THR A 155 6.64 8.56 3.21
N THR A 156 7.26 9.40 2.40
CA THR A 156 7.06 9.46 0.94
C THR A 156 8.40 9.63 0.25
N GLN A 157 8.59 8.95 -0.88
CA GLN A 157 9.85 8.99 -1.61
C GLN A 157 9.64 8.74 -3.11
N ARG A 158 10.37 9.48 -3.94
CA ARG A 158 10.56 9.12 -5.35
C ARG A 158 11.77 8.21 -5.46
N MET A 159 11.54 6.96 -5.83
CA MET A 159 12.57 5.94 -6.01
C MET A 159 13.43 6.26 -7.24
N ALA A 160 14.60 5.62 -7.33
CA ALA A 160 15.56 5.87 -8.41
C ALA A 160 15.03 5.53 -9.81
N ASP A 161 14.09 4.58 -9.92
CA ASP A 161 13.37 4.22 -11.14
C ASP A 161 12.15 5.13 -11.42
N GLY A 162 11.93 6.14 -10.59
CA GLY A 162 10.80 7.06 -10.67
C GLY A 162 9.54 6.60 -9.96
N ALA A 163 9.51 5.37 -9.41
CA ALA A 163 8.37 4.86 -8.67
C ALA A 163 8.09 5.72 -7.42
N LEU A 164 6.81 5.84 -7.06
CA LEU A 164 6.39 6.57 -5.87
C LEU A 164 6.19 5.58 -4.72
N ARG A 165 7.00 5.71 -3.67
CA ARG A 165 6.82 4.96 -2.43
C ARG A 165 6.11 5.82 -1.39
N ILE A 166 5.08 5.26 -0.76
CA ILE A 166 4.35 5.85 0.36
C ILE A 166 4.25 4.80 1.46
N ARG A 167 4.53 5.20 2.70
CA ARG A 167 4.32 4.36 3.88
C ARG A 167 3.60 5.14 4.96
N ALA A 168 2.55 4.55 5.52
CA ALA A 168 1.87 5.07 6.70
C ALA A 168 2.05 4.07 7.85
N ARG A 169 2.66 4.52 8.95
CA ARG A 169 2.83 3.73 10.17
C ARG A 169 2.00 4.33 11.28
N LYS A 170 1.11 3.54 11.86
CA LYS A 170 0.29 3.95 13.00
C LYS A 170 1.15 4.20 14.23
N THR A 171 1.04 5.38 14.83
CA THR A 171 1.77 5.79 16.03
C THR A 171 0.86 5.88 17.26
N GLU A 172 -0.43 6.15 17.07
CA GLU A 172 -1.37 6.34 18.18
C GLU A 172 -2.81 6.08 17.74
N THR A 173 -3.65 5.61 18.66
CA THR A 173 -5.11 5.67 18.55
C THR A 173 -5.62 6.68 19.56
N VAL A 174 -6.33 7.71 19.12
CA VAL A 174 -6.94 8.71 19.99
C VAL A 174 -8.45 8.48 20.01
N ASN A 175 -8.99 8.11 21.17
CA ASN A 175 -10.42 8.08 21.41
C ASN A 175 -10.87 9.46 21.92
N LYS A 176 -11.87 10.04 21.25
CA LYS A 176 -12.49 11.33 21.57
C LYS A 176 -13.98 11.17 21.91
N ALA A 177 -14.49 9.94 22.04
CA ALA A 177 -15.85 9.70 22.46
C ALA A 177 -16.11 10.31 23.84
N LYS A 178 -17.33 10.79 24.02
CA LYS A 178 -17.85 11.14 25.34
C LYS A 178 -18.24 9.84 26.06
N PRO A 179 -18.22 9.83 27.40
CA PRO A 179 -18.86 8.75 28.16
C PRO A 179 -20.30 8.57 27.70
N ALA A 180 -20.74 7.32 27.51
CA ALA A 180 -22.11 7.03 27.14
C ALA A 180 -23.05 7.34 28.32
N GLU A 181 -24.24 7.85 28.02
CA GLU A 181 -25.30 8.02 29.02
C GLU A 181 -26.12 6.73 29.17
N PRO A 182 -26.77 6.49 30.34
CA PRO A 182 -27.49 5.23 30.58
C PRO A 182 -28.62 4.92 29.59
N ASP A 183 -29.18 5.95 28.95
CA ASP A 183 -30.29 5.83 27.99
C ASP A 183 -29.81 5.83 26.53
N ASP A 184 -28.49 5.86 26.29
CA ASP A 184 -27.93 5.82 24.93
C ASP A 184 -28.17 4.45 24.28
N MET A 185 -28.92 4.47 23.17
CA MET A 185 -29.17 3.27 22.36
C MET A 185 -28.08 3.01 21.31
N PHE A 186 -27.15 3.97 21.12
CA PHE A 186 -26.01 3.89 20.19
C PHE A 186 -24.77 4.49 20.86
N SER A 187 -23.57 4.08 20.40
CA SER A 187 -22.30 4.56 20.98
C SER A 187 -22.14 4.28 22.48
N THR A 188 -22.75 3.18 22.94
CA THR A 188 -22.57 2.63 24.28
C THR A 188 -21.09 2.32 24.56
N GLU A 189 -20.73 2.18 25.83
CA GLU A 189 -19.35 1.79 26.20
C GLU A 189 -18.93 0.49 25.50
N ASP A 190 -19.82 -0.50 25.42
CA ASP A 190 -19.57 -1.77 24.73
C ASP A 190 -19.32 -1.57 23.23
N ASP A 191 -20.10 -0.73 22.55
CA ASP A 191 -19.87 -0.43 21.13
C ASP A 191 -18.54 0.32 20.91
N GLN A 192 -18.20 1.27 21.79
CA GLN A 192 -16.92 1.98 21.72
C GLN A 192 -15.73 1.02 21.89
N VAL A 193 -15.81 0.09 22.84
CA VAL A 193 -14.80 -0.94 23.06
C VAL A 193 -14.71 -1.89 21.86
N ALA A 194 -15.86 -2.33 21.33
CA ALA A 194 -15.91 -3.20 20.16
C ALA A 194 -15.25 -2.52 18.94
N ARG A 195 -15.64 -1.28 18.62
CA ARG A 195 -15.04 -0.49 17.52
C ARG A 195 -13.55 -0.23 17.72
N LEU A 196 -13.11 0.04 18.95
CA LEU A 196 -11.68 0.20 19.25
C LEU A 196 -10.89 -1.10 19.02
N SER A 197 -11.49 -2.26 19.31
CA SER A 197 -10.85 -3.58 19.12
C SER A 197 -10.68 -3.99 17.65
N GLU A 198 -11.47 -3.40 16.75
CA GLU A 198 -11.37 -3.62 15.30
C GLU A 198 -10.19 -2.85 14.68
N LEU A 199 -9.64 -1.86 15.37
CA LEU A 199 -8.53 -1.05 14.85
C LEU A 199 -7.20 -1.82 14.85
N ALA A 200 -6.37 -1.55 13.85
CA ALA A 200 -5.02 -2.09 13.80
C ALA A 200 -4.20 -1.63 15.03
N PRO A 201 -3.31 -2.46 15.59
CA PRO A 201 -2.52 -2.08 16.75
C PRO A 201 -1.52 -0.95 16.42
N VAL A 202 -1.12 -0.17 17.43
CA VAL A 202 -0.02 0.80 17.28
C VAL A 202 1.25 0.10 16.80
N GLY A 203 1.91 0.69 15.81
CA GLY A 203 3.09 0.12 15.16
C GLY A 203 2.77 -0.69 13.91
N SER A 204 1.49 -0.94 13.60
CA SER A 204 1.08 -1.42 12.28
C SER A 204 1.47 -0.43 11.19
N TRP A 205 1.66 -0.92 9.97
CA TRP A 205 1.97 -0.07 8.83
C TRP A 205 1.52 -0.67 7.51
N THR A 206 1.21 0.22 6.58
CA THR A 206 0.96 -0.09 5.17
C THR A 206 1.99 0.65 4.32
N GLU A 207 2.56 -0.02 3.34
CA GLU A 207 3.44 0.56 2.33
C GLU A 207 2.87 0.27 0.95
N VAL A 208 2.90 1.27 0.07
CA VAL A 208 2.54 1.15 -1.34
C VAL A 208 3.66 1.72 -2.19
N VAL A 209 4.05 1.00 -3.23
CA VAL A 209 4.97 1.46 -4.28
C VAL A 209 4.23 1.47 -5.60
N VAL A 210 4.08 2.66 -6.19
CA VAL A 210 3.38 2.88 -7.45
C VAL A 210 4.41 3.09 -8.56
N HIS A 211 4.48 2.12 -9.46
CA HIS A 211 5.34 2.16 -10.64
C HIS A 211 4.54 2.72 -11.81
N GLY A 212 4.93 3.89 -12.31
CA GLY A 212 4.35 4.48 -13.52
C GLY A 212 4.90 3.86 -14.81
N GLY A 213 4.78 4.61 -15.91
CA GLY A 213 5.37 4.25 -17.20
C GLY A 213 4.48 3.39 -18.09
N PRO A 214 4.98 3.00 -19.28
CA PRO A 214 4.18 2.26 -20.25
C PRO A 214 3.80 0.88 -19.70
N ARG A 215 2.50 0.57 -19.79
CA ARG A 215 2.00 -0.78 -19.50
C ARG A 215 2.49 -1.77 -20.54
N GLN A 216 2.74 -3.00 -20.11
CA GLN A 216 2.89 -4.10 -21.07
C GLN A 216 1.59 -4.23 -21.87
N ALA A 217 1.70 -4.55 -23.16
CA ALA A 217 0.54 -4.57 -24.05
C ALA A 217 -0.58 -5.48 -23.52
N GLN A 218 -0.22 -6.71 -23.15
CA GLN A 218 -1.12 -7.75 -22.71
C GLN A 218 -0.32 -8.88 -22.04
N VAL A 219 -1.00 -9.77 -21.31
CA VAL A 219 -0.40 -11.04 -20.85
C VAL A 219 -0.02 -11.91 -22.06
N ASP A 220 1.09 -12.64 -21.98
CA ASP A 220 1.54 -13.52 -23.06
C ASP A 220 0.41 -14.50 -23.47
N PRO A 221 -0.08 -14.45 -24.73
CA PRO A 221 -1.10 -15.39 -25.20
C PRO A 221 -0.72 -16.86 -25.05
N ALA A 222 0.58 -17.19 -25.05
CA ALA A 222 1.09 -18.54 -24.90
C ALA A 222 1.20 -18.99 -23.43
N MET A 223 0.95 -18.11 -22.46
CA MET A 223 0.94 -18.44 -21.04
C MET A 223 -0.06 -19.57 -20.79
N SER A 224 0.44 -20.67 -20.22
CA SER A 224 -0.39 -21.83 -19.89
C SER A 224 -1.31 -21.53 -18.71
N LEU A 225 -2.58 -21.92 -18.86
CA LEU A 225 -3.58 -21.92 -17.80
C LEU A 225 -3.75 -23.32 -17.17
N LYS A 226 -2.79 -24.22 -17.39
CA LYS A 226 -2.79 -25.53 -16.73
C LYS A 226 -2.66 -25.35 -15.22
N GLY A 227 -3.60 -25.91 -14.47
CA GLY A 227 -3.66 -25.77 -13.00
C GLY A 227 -4.27 -24.45 -12.52
N TRP A 228 -4.71 -23.58 -13.44
CA TRP A 228 -5.53 -22.43 -13.10
C TRP A 228 -7.00 -22.85 -13.02
N ILE A 229 -7.70 -22.29 -12.05
CA ILE A 229 -9.11 -22.54 -11.78
C ILE A 229 -9.89 -21.40 -12.43
N SER A 230 -10.75 -21.73 -13.42
CA SER A 230 -11.69 -20.76 -13.98
C SER A 230 -12.77 -20.40 -12.94
N MET A 231 -13.15 -19.11 -12.92
CA MET A 231 -14.33 -18.65 -12.18
C MET A 231 -15.64 -19.02 -12.89
N GLY A 232 -15.60 -19.25 -14.20
CA GLY A 232 -16.74 -19.72 -14.99
C GLY A 232 -16.69 -21.23 -15.27
N ASP A 233 -17.66 -21.70 -16.07
CA ASP A 233 -17.75 -23.12 -16.46
C ASP A 233 -16.75 -23.49 -17.58
N ASP A 234 -16.29 -22.49 -18.34
CA ASP A 234 -15.37 -22.69 -19.45
C ASP A 234 -13.91 -22.71 -18.99
N GLN A 235 -13.17 -23.75 -19.41
CA GLN A 235 -11.75 -23.91 -19.14
C GLN A 235 -10.94 -23.71 -20.43
N ALA A 236 -9.92 -22.86 -20.37
CA ALA A 236 -8.95 -22.65 -21.45
C ALA A 236 -7.60 -23.30 -21.10
N ALA A 237 -6.84 -23.74 -22.11
CA ALA A 237 -5.49 -24.25 -21.88
C ALA A 237 -4.44 -23.12 -21.87
N THR A 238 -4.73 -22.00 -22.53
CA THR A 238 -3.84 -20.83 -22.62
C THR A 238 -4.61 -19.52 -22.48
N VAL A 239 -3.90 -18.44 -22.16
CA VAL A 239 -4.48 -17.08 -22.11
C VAL A 239 -5.06 -16.67 -23.47
N GLY A 240 -4.39 -17.01 -24.58
CA GLY A 240 -4.89 -16.73 -25.92
C GLY A 240 -6.21 -17.43 -26.24
N GLU A 241 -6.41 -18.65 -25.75
CA GLU A 241 -7.70 -19.37 -25.86
C GLU A 241 -8.77 -18.75 -24.96
N ALA A 242 -8.43 -18.44 -23.71
CA ALA A 242 -9.34 -17.77 -22.77
C ALA A 242 -9.89 -16.46 -23.38
N ARG A 243 -9.01 -15.63 -23.96
CA ARG A 243 -9.42 -14.42 -24.68
C ARG A 243 -10.43 -14.70 -25.79
N LYS A 244 -10.22 -15.75 -26.60
CA LYS A 244 -11.15 -16.11 -27.67
C LYS A 244 -12.51 -16.56 -27.12
N LEU A 245 -12.52 -17.39 -26.08
CA LEU A 245 -13.74 -17.86 -25.42
C LEU A 245 -14.56 -16.69 -24.87
N HIS A 246 -13.91 -15.76 -24.18
CA HIS A 246 -14.55 -14.59 -23.57
C HIS A 246 -14.72 -13.40 -24.52
N LYS A 247 -14.33 -13.55 -25.79
CA LYS A 247 -14.41 -12.53 -26.85
C LYS A 247 -13.69 -11.22 -26.46
N CYS A 248 -12.50 -11.37 -25.88
CA CYS A 248 -11.57 -10.27 -25.67
C CYS A 248 -11.06 -9.74 -27.01
N LYS A 249 -10.95 -8.42 -27.09
CA LYS A 249 -10.43 -7.71 -28.25
C LYS A 249 -8.92 -7.71 -28.24
#